data_AF-A0A958A1T1-F1
#
_entry.id   AF-A0A958A1T1-F1
#
_cell.length_a   1.000
_cell.length_b   1.000
_cell.length_c   1.000
_cell.angle_alpha   90.00
_cell.angle_beta   90.00
_cell.angle_gamma   90.00
#
_symmetry.space_group_name_H-M   'P 1'
#
loop_
_entity.id
_entity.type
_entity.pdbx_description
1 polymer ?
#
loop_
_entity_poly.entity_id
_entity_poly.type
_entity_poly.pdbx_seq_one_letter_code
_entity_poly.pdbx_strand_id
1 'polypeptide(L)'
;MDLLKKVELLLSSKARSVLPRRGRTSPIDEQEAELLAEIHQALNDVEVQERKLAERIKTELAQADVAARHGDLEQQRVHERRADELDRHLERESLQAINLEEKLQALEEKLALAQAAVEKEARKAAHIDAEASKALAEGGIDTTIVDNAPQTSPKEITPDDFSSDPPDLAAKKSRLSE
;
A
#
# COMPACT_ATOMS: atom_id res chain seq x y z
N MET A 1 3.86 13.86 -14.84
CA MET A 1 3.28 13.48 -13.54
C MET A 1 4.19 12.41 -12.97
N ASP A 2 5.03 12.75 -11.99
CA ASP A 2 6.03 11.83 -11.40
C ASP A 2 5.39 10.59 -10.79
N LEU A 3 5.90 9.40 -11.15
CA LEU A 3 5.57 8.11 -10.51
C LEU A 3 5.75 8.19 -8.99
N LEU A 4 6.81 8.86 -8.54
CA LEU A 4 7.14 9.06 -7.13
C LEU A 4 6.02 9.75 -6.34
N LYS A 5 5.42 10.81 -6.91
CA LYS A 5 4.31 11.54 -6.26
C LYS A 5 3.04 10.70 -6.16
N LYS A 6 2.84 9.74 -7.08
CA LYS A 6 1.69 8.83 -7.03
C LYS A 6 1.85 7.79 -5.92
N VAL A 7 3.05 7.23 -5.76
CA VAL A 7 3.37 6.25 -4.70
C VAL A 7 3.18 6.87 -3.30
N GLU A 8 3.71 8.08 -3.09
CA GLU A 8 3.53 8.79 -1.81
C GLU A 8 2.06 9.09 -1.49
N LEU A 9 1.27 9.45 -2.50
CA LEU A 9 -0.15 9.74 -2.35
C LEU A 9 -0.93 8.48 -1.93
N LEU A 10 -0.66 7.34 -2.56
CA LEU A 10 -1.31 6.05 -2.28
C LEU A 10 -1.00 5.56 -0.86
N LEU A 11 0.26 5.60 -0.44
CA LEU A 11 0.66 5.25 0.93
C LEU A 11 -0.01 6.16 1.98
N SER A 12 -0.06 7.47 1.71
CA SER A 12 -0.73 8.42 2.60
C SER A 12 -2.25 8.20 2.67
N SER A 13 -2.84 7.58 1.65
CA SER A 13 -4.26 7.24 1.59
C SER A 13 -4.56 5.94 2.33
N LYS A 14 -3.67 4.94 2.25
CA LYS A 14 -3.76 3.66 2.98
C LYS A 14 -3.59 3.84 4.49
N ALA A 15 -2.68 4.72 4.91
CA ALA A 15 -2.55 5.13 6.31
C ALA A 15 -3.80 5.85 6.86
N ARG A 16 -4.65 6.41 5.99
CA ARG A 16 -5.91 7.09 6.37
C ARG A 16 -7.14 6.18 6.24
N SER A 17 -7.06 5.06 5.52
CA SER A 17 -8.20 4.17 5.30
C SER A 17 -8.39 3.11 6.40
N VAL A 18 -7.97 3.42 7.64
CA VAL A 18 -8.03 2.58 8.86
C VAL A 18 -9.47 2.38 9.35
N LEU A 19 -10.33 1.88 8.48
CA LEU A 19 -11.66 1.38 8.80
C LEU A 19 -11.74 -0.07 8.32
N PRO A 20 -12.30 -0.98 9.13
CA PRO A 20 -12.26 -2.41 8.83
C PRO A 20 -13.14 -2.70 7.62
N ARG A 21 -12.52 -2.82 6.44
CA ARG A 21 -13.22 -3.25 5.22
C ARG A 21 -13.10 -4.76 5.10
N ARG A 22 -14.24 -5.44 5.26
CA ARG A 22 -14.42 -6.87 4.95
C ARG A 22 -13.88 -7.20 3.55
N GLY A 23 -12.83 -8.03 3.47
CA GLY A 23 -12.57 -9.03 2.42
C GLY A 23 -12.56 -8.60 0.95
N ARG A 24 -12.53 -7.31 0.62
CA ARG A 24 -12.33 -6.84 -0.74
C ARG A 24 -10.90 -6.34 -0.85
N THR A 25 -10.10 -6.96 -1.72
CA THR A 25 -8.90 -6.34 -2.29
C THR A 25 -9.30 -4.93 -2.70
N SER A 26 -8.78 -3.93 -1.99
CA SER A 26 -9.13 -2.57 -2.34
C SER A 26 -8.42 -2.26 -3.65
N PRO A 27 -8.98 -1.41 -4.53
CA PRO A 27 -8.29 -0.99 -5.75
C PRO A 27 -6.90 -0.35 -5.48
N ILE A 28 -6.61 -0.01 -4.22
CA ILE A 28 -5.30 0.46 -3.76
C ILE A 28 -4.31 -0.71 -3.65
N ASP A 29 -4.74 -1.90 -3.20
CA ASP A 29 -3.87 -3.07 -3.08
C ASP A 29 -3.47 -3.62 -4.46
N GLU A 30 -4.36 -3.52 -5.46
CA GLU A 30 -4.05 -3.87 -6.86
C GLU A 30 -3.04 -2.88 -7.46
N GLN A 31 -3.21 -1.57 -7.24
CA GLN A 31 -2.28 -0.54 -7.70
C GLN A 31 -0.90 -0.65 -7.04
N GLU A 32 -0.83 -1.05 -5.77
CA GLU A 32 0.44 -1.30 -5.09
C GLU A 32 1.17 -2.52 -5.66
N ALA A 33 0.45 -3.61 -5.96
CA ALA A 33 1.03 -4.80 -6.57
C ALA A 33 1.55 -4.50 -7.99
N GLU A 34 0.82 -3.71 -8.78
CA GLU A 34 1.26 -3.24 -10.10
C GLU A 34 2.54 -2.42 -10.00
N LEU A 35 2.61 -1.48 -9.06
CA LEU A 35 3.79 -0.62 -8.88
C LEU A 35 5.02 -1.40 -8.40
N LEU A 36 4.86 -2.38 -7.49
CA LEU A 36 5.96 -3.26 -7.10
C LEU A 36 6.45 -4.09 -8.30
N ALA A 37 5.53 -4.64 -9.08
CA ALA A 37 5.88 -5.39 -10.28
C ALA A 37 6.64 -4.52 -11.30
N GLU A 38 6.22 -3.27 -11.51
CA GLU A 38 6.92 -2.30 -12.36
C GLU A 38 8.35 -2.02 -11.86
N ILE A 39 8.55 -1.87 -10.54
CA ILE A 39 9.89 -1.63 -9.96
C ILE A 39 10.78 -2.86 -10.13
N HIS A 40 10.26 -4.07 -9.89
CA HIS A 40 10.99 -5.32 -10.09
C HIS A 40 11.40 -5.49 -11.56
N GLN A 41 10.49 -5.14 -12.48
CA GLN A 41 10.78 -5.19 -13.90
C GLN A 41 11.87 -4.17 -14.28
N ALA A 42 11.80 -2.95 -13.76
CA ALA A 42 12.81 -1.93 -13.99
C ALA A 42 14.20 -2.35 -13.47
N LEU A 43 14.28 -3.00 -12.30
CA LEU A 43 15.54 -3.55 -11.79
C LEU A 43 16.11 -4.64 -12.71
N ASN A 44 15.27 -5.57 -13.14
CA ASN A 44 15.69 -6.62 -14.07
C ASN A 44 16.17 -6.04 -15.41
N ASP A 45 15.51 -5.00 -15.92
CA ASP A 45 15.94 -4.30 -17.12
C ASP A 45 17.33 -3.66 -16.95
N VAL A 46 17.59 -3.05 -15.78
CA VAL A 46 18.92 -2.49 -15.46
C VAL A 46 19.98 -3.59 -15.37
N GLU A 47 19.71 -4.71 -14.69
CA GLU A 47 20.64 -5.85 -14.64
C GLU A 47 20.98 -6.39 -16.04
N VAL A 48 19.98 -6.49 -16.92
CA VAL A 48 20.19 -6.94 -18.31
C VAL A 48 21.05 -5.93 -19.07
N GLN A 49 20.87 -4.62 -18.85
CA GLN A 49 21.70 -3.59 -19.46
C GLN A 49 23.15 -3.64 -18.94
N GLU A 50 23.35 -3.84 -17.65
CA GLU A 50 24.69 -4.00 -17.05
C GLU A 50 25.44 -5.19 -17.65
N ARG A 51 24.77 -6.34 -17.80
CA ARG A 51 25.37 -7.52 -18.43
C ARG A 51 25.79 -7.22 -19.88
N LYS A 52 24.95 -6.53 -20.64
CA LYS A 52 25.26 -6.12 -22.02
C LYS A 52 26.43 -5.13 -22.07
N LEU A 53 26.49 -4.18 -21.15
CA LEU A 53 27.60 -3.23 -21.06
C LEU A 53 28.91 -3.95 -20.71
N ALA A 54 28.88 -4.84 -19.72
CA ALA A 54 30.03 -5.66 -19.32
C ALA A 54 30.56 -6.54 -20.46
N GLU A 55 29.66 -7.13 -21.26
CA GLU A 55 30.04 -7.86 -22.48
C GLU A 55 30.71 -6.94 -23.51
N ARG A 56 30.17 -5.74 -23.74
CA ARG A 56 30.76 -4.76 -24.67
C ARG A 56 32.15 -4.30 -24.22
N ILE A 57 32.33 -4.04 -22.93
CA ILE A 57 33.63 -3.68 -22.36
C ILE A 57 34.65 -4.78 -22.63
N LYS A 58 34.29 -6.05 -22.38
CA LYS A 58 35.15 -7.20 -22.70
C LYS A 58 35.52 -7.25 -24.18
N THR A 59 34.57 -6.95 -25.08
CA THR A 59 34.86 -6.95 -26.52
C THR A 59 35.79 -5.81 -26.94
N GLU A 60 35.63 -4.60 -26.38
CA GLU A 60 36.50 -3.46 -26.68
C GLU A 60 37.92 -3.70 -26.14
N LEU A 61 38.05 -4.24 -24.93
CA LEU A 61 39.36 -4.63 -24.39
C LEU A 61 40.05 -5.70 -25.23
N ALA A 62 39.29 -6.70 -25.71
CA ALA A 62 39.85 -7.72 -26.62
C ALA A 62 40.30 -7.10 -27.96
N GLN A 63 39.59 -6.09 -28.48
CA GLN A 63 39.99 -5.36 -29.69
C GLN A 63 41.23 -4.50 -29.45
N ALA A 64 41.36 -3.86 -28.28
CA ALA A 64 42.56 -3.15 -27.87
C ALA A 64 43.77 -4.09 -27.83
N ASP A 65 43.64 -5.29 -27.24
CA ASP A 65 44.70 -6.30 -27.19
C ASP A 65 45.12 -6.78 -28.59
N VAL A 66 44.15 -6.96 -29.50
CA VAL A 66 44.43 -7.34 -30.89
C VAL A 66 45.20 -6.22 -31.60
N ALA A 67 44.76 -4.97 -31.48
CA ALA A 67 45.45 -3.81 -32.05
C ALA A 67 46.89 -3.67 -31.50
N ALA A 68 47.07 -3.87 -30.19
CA ALA A 68 48.38 -3.86 -29.54
C ALA A 68 49.33 -4.92 -30.11
N ARG A 69 48.83 -6.15 -30.34
CA ARG A 69 49.60 -7.24 -30.96
C ARG A 69 49.99 -6.95 -32.41
N HIS A 70 49.16 -6.20 -33.14
CA HIS A 70 49.46 -5.76 -34.50
C HIS A 70 50.35 -4.50 -34.55
N GLY A 71 50.66 -3.88 -33.40
CA GLY A 71 51.44 -2.66 -33.33
C GLY A 71 50.68 -1.39 -33.70
N ASP A 72 49.34 -1.47 -33.81
CA ASP A 72 48.47 -0.32 -34.08
C ASP A 72 48.10 0.39 -32.77
N LEU A 73 49.01 1.25 -32.31
CA LEU A 73 48.86 1.98 -31.05
C LEU A 73 47.73 3.03 -31.10
N GLU A 74 47.36 3.51 -32.28
CA GLU A 74 46.26 4.46 -32.41
C GLU A 74 44.92 3.75 -32.16
N GLN A 75 44.71 2.60 -32.81
CA GLN A 75 43.49 1.82 -32.58
C GLN A 75 43.40 1.25 -31.17
N GLN A 76 44.52 0.80 -30.59
CA GLN A 76 44.55 0.38 -29.19
C GLN A 76 43.98 1.47 -28.27
N ARG A 77 44.48 2.71 -28.39
CA ARG A 77 44.00 3.84 -27.57
C ARG A 77 42.55 4.18 -27.81
N VAL A 78 42.04 4.00 -29.03
CA VAL A 78 40.62 4.23 -29.34
C VAL A 78 39.74 3.21 -28.62
N HIS A 79 40.09 1.94 -28.66
CA HIS A 79 39.36 0.87 -27.98
C HIS A 79 39.45 0.99 -26.45
N GLU A 80 40.62 1.34 -25.90
CA GLU A 80 40.78 1.61 -24.46
C GLU A 80 39.88 2.78 -24.01
N ARG A 81 39.85 3.89 -24.74
CA ARG A 81 38.96 5.02 -24.42
C ARG A 81 37.49 4.63 -24.46
N ARG A 82 37.07 3.81 -25.43
CA ARG A 82 35.69 3.31 -25.50
C ARG A 82 35.36 2.39 -24.34
N ALA A 83 36.29 1.52 -23.94
CA ALA A 83 36.12 0.68 -22.76
C ALA A 83 35.96 1.54 -21.50
N ASP A 84 36.81 2.55 -21.30
CA ASP A 84 36.72 3.48 -20.17
C ASP A 84 35.39 4.27 -20.15
N GLU A 85 34.90 4.68 -21.32
CA GLU A 85 33.60 5.35 -21.44
C GLU A 85 32.46 4.40 -21.04
N LEU A 86 32.48 3.17 -21.53
CA LEU A 86 31.49 2.14 -21.19
C LEU A 86 31.53 1.76 -19.71
N ASP A 87 32.72 1.70 -19.10
CA ASP A 87 32.88 1.45 -17.65
C ASP A 87 32.22 2.56 -16.83
N ARG A 88 32.44 3.84 -17.18
CA ARG A 88 31.76 4.96 -16.51
C ARG A 88 30.23 4.92 -16.69
N HIS A 89 29.76 4.42 -17.83
CA HIS A 89 28.33 4.21 -18.02
C HIS A 89 27.80 3.09 -17.12
N LEU A 90 28.52 1.98 -17.00
CA LEU A 90 28.18 0.87 -16.11
C LEU A 90 28.18 1.29 -14.63
N GLU A 91 29.14 2.11 -14.21
CA GLU A 91 29.17 2.68 -12.85
C GLU A 91 27.93 3.53 -12.54
N ARG A 92 27.42 4.28 -13.53
CA ARG A 92 26.21 5.09 -13.34
C ARG A 92 24.94 4.23 -13.29
N GLU A 93 24.85 3.21 -14.13
CA GLU A 93 23.70 2.28 -14.13
C GLU A 93 23.66 1.47 -12.83
N SER A 94 24.81 0.98 -12.34
CA SER A 94 24.88 0.26 -11.06
C SER A 94 24.53 1.12 -9.85
N LEU A 95 24.95 2.39 -9.83
CA LEU A 95 24.47 3.33 -8.82
C LEU A 95 22.94 3.54 -8.90
N GLN A 96 22.35 3.56 -10.09
CA GLN A 96 20.90 3.65 -10.24
C GLN A 96 20.20 2.37 -9.75
N ALA A 97 20.75 1.19 -10.06
CA ALA A 97 20.26 -0.10 -9.57
C ALA A 97 20.21 -0.13 -8.04
N ILE A 98 21.33 0.19 -7.38
CA ILE A 98 21.42 0.23 -5.91
C ILE A 98 20.39 1.19 -5.32
N ASN A 99 20.25 2.38 -5.89
CA ASN A 99 19.26 3.36 -5.43
C ASN A 99 17.81 2.87 -5.60
N LEU A 100 17.53 2.05 -6.62
CA LEU A 100 16.21 1.46 -6.83
C LEU A 100 15.97 0.29 -5.87
N GLU A 101 16.98 -0.55 -5.62
CA GLU A 101 16.92 -1.65 -4.65
C GLU A 101 16.69 -1.16 -3.23
N GLU A 102 17.43 -0.15 -2.77
CA GLU A 102 17.25 0.44 -1.43
C GLU A 102 15.84 0.99 -1.25
N LYS A 103 15.28 1.61 -2.31
CA LYS A 103 13.91 2.13 -2.28
C LYS A 103 12.87 1.02 -2.30
N LEU A 104 13.12 -0.05 -3.06
CA LEU A 104 12.26 -1.23 -3.10
C LEU A 104 12.21 -1.86 -1.71
N GLN A 105 13.36 -2.10 -1.07
CA GLN A 105 13.44 -2.61 0.30
C GLN A 105 12.68 -1.71 1.29
N ALA A 106 12.88 -0.39 1.22
CA ALA A 106 12.16 0.55 2.08
C ALA A 106 10.64 0.54 1.83
N LEU A 107 10.17 0.23 0.62
CA LEU A 107 8.76 0.09 0.29
C LEU A 107 8.19 -1.24 0.81
N GLU A 108 8.92 -2.34 0.63
CA GLU A 108 8.55 -3.66 1.15
C GLU A 108 8.46 -3.66 2.69
N GLU A 109 9.41 -3.04 3.38
CA GLU A 109 9.38 -2.90 4.84
C GLU A 109 8.15 -2.13 5.32
N LYS A 110 7.82 -1.01 4.65
CA LYS A 110 6.62 -0.23 4.98
C LYS A 110 5.34 -1.02 4.73
N LEU A 111 5.29 -1.82 3.66
CA LEU A 111 4.15 -2.68 3.38
C LEU A 111 4.01 -3.79 4.42
N ALA A 112 5.11 -4.44 4.80
CA ALA A 112 5.10 -5.46 5.84
C ALA A 112 4.60 -4.90 7.18
N LEU A 113 5.04 -3.70 7.56
CA LEU A 113 4.56 -3.02 8.76
C LEU A 113 3.07 -2.67 8.68
N ALA A 114 2.60 -2.18 7.53
CA ALA A 114 1.18 -1.87 7.31
C ALA A 114 0.31 -3.13 7.37
N GLN A 115 0.75 -4.23 6.76
CA GLN A 115 0.06 -5.52 6.82
C GLN A 115 0.00 -6.06 8.25
N ALA A 116 1.10 -6.00 9.01
CA ALA A 116 1.12 -6.41 10.41
C ALA A 116 0.16 -5.58 11.29
N ALA A 117 0.03 -4.28 11.02
CA ALA A 117 -0.93 -3.41 11.71
C ALA A 117 -2.38 -3.82 11.40
N VAL A 118 -2.71 -4.05 10.12
CA VAL A 118 -4.03 -4.52 9.69
C VAL A 118 -4.37 -5.88 10.30
N GLU A 119 -3.44 -6.83 10.31
CA GLU A 119 -3.66 -8.13 10.94
C GLU A 119 -3.93 -8.02 12.45
N LYS A 120 -3.19 -7.15 13.14
CA LYS A 120 -3.37 -6.93 14.58
C LYS A 120 -4.74 -6.35 14.89
N GLU A 121 -5.23 -5.44 14.06
CA GLU A 121 -6.59 -4.88 14.16
C GLU A 121 -7.66 -5.91 13.79
N ALA A 122 -7.45 -6.70 12.74
CA ALA A 122 -8.36 -7.76 12.35
C ALA A 122 -8.50 -8.83 13.45
N ARG A 123 -7.41 -9.21 14.13
CA ARG A 123 -7.44 -10.13 15.28
C ARG A 123 -8.20 -9.53 16.47
N LYS A 124 -8.02 -8.23 16.74
CA LYS A 124 -8.78 -7.54 17.79
C LYS A 124 -10.27 -7.48 17.45
N ALA A 125 -10.62 -7.15 16.20
CA ALA A 125 -12.00 -7.11 15.73
C ALA A 125 -12.64 -8.51 15.82
N ALA A 126 -11.94 -9.56 15.37
CA ALA A 126 -12.42 -10.93 15.48
C ALA A 126 -12.60 -11.38 16.94
N HIS A 127 -11.74 -10.94 17.86
CA HIS A 127 -11.88 -11.21 19.29
C HIS A 127 -13.13 -10.53 19.87
N ILE A 128 -13.35 -9.25 19.55
CA ILE A 128 -14.53 -8.50 19.98
C ILE A 128 -15.81 -9.11 19.39
N ASP A 129 -15.80 -9.51 18.12
CA ASP A 129 -16.93 -10.19 17.47
C ASP A 129 -17.22 -11.55 18.12
N ALA A 130 -16.18 -12.30 18.50
CA ALA A 130 -16.32 -13.58 19.20
C ALA A 130 -16.86 -13.40 20.64
N GLU A 131 -16.40 -12.38 21.36
CA GLU A 131 -16.92 -12.01 22.68
C GLU A 131 -18.37 -11.53 22.62
N ALA A 132 -18.71 -10.70 21.63
CA ALA A 132 -20.09 -10.26 21.38
C ALA A 132 -21.00 -11.43 21.01
N SER A 133 -20.52 -12.37 20.19
CA SER A 133 -21.26 -13.58 19.81
C SER A 133 -21.45 -14.51 21.01
N LYS A 134 -20.46 -14.62 21.90
CA LYS A 134 -20.55 -15.41 23.14
C LYS A 134 -21.51 -14.76 24.15
N ALA A 135 -21.48 -13.43 24.30
CA ALA A 135 -22.42 -12.69 25.14
C ALA A 135 -23.86 -12.78 24.62
N LEU A 136 -24.08 -12.82 23.31
CA LEU A 136 -25.40 -13.07 22.71
C LEU A 136 -25.88 -14.52 22.90
N ALA A 137 -24.96 -15.50 22.91
CA ALA A 137 -25.29 -16.90 23.17
C ALA A 137 -25.58 -17.18 24.66
N GLU A 138 -24.90 -16.51 25.58
CA GLU A 138 -25.13 -16.59 27.04
C GLU A 138 -26.30 -15.70 27.48
N GLY A 139 -26.59 -14.61 26.77
CA GLY A 139 -27.73 -13.72 26.95
C GLY A 139 -29.02 -14.21 26.28
N GLY A 140 -29.14 -15.52 26.05
CA GLY A 140 -30.40 -16.14 25.64
C GLY A 140 -31.48 -15.80 26.66
N ILE A 141 -32.27 -14.78 26.33
CA ILE A 141 -33.47 -14.40 27.06
C ILE A 141 -34.36 -15.64 27.05
N ASP A 142 -34.62 -16.20 28.23
CA ASP A 142 -35.67 -17.20 28.44
C ASP A 142 -36.99 -16.64 27.90
N THR A 143 -37.34 -16.98 26.66
CA THR A 143 -38.66 -16.75 26.10
C THR A 143 -39.61 -17.82 26.64
N THR A 144 -39.79 -17.84 27.96
CA THR A 144 -40.89 -18.57 28.58
C THR A 144 -41.62 -17.66 29.56
N ILE A 145 -42.90 -17.42 29.24
CA ILE A 145 -43.95 -16.81 30.08
C ILE A 145 -43.95 -15.27 30.10
N VAL A 146 -44.78 -14.64 29.24
CA VAL A 146 -45.99 -13.88 29.65
C VAL A 146 -46.96 -13.81 28.45
N ASP A 147 -47.76 -14.86 28.24
CA ASP A 147 -49.07 -14.75 27.58
C ASP A 147 -50.05 -14.14 28.60
N ASN A 148 -50.06 -12.82 28.73
CA ASN A 148 -51.22 -12.03 29.17
C ASN A 148 -50.87 -10.54 29.16
N ALA A 149 -51.10 -9.89 28.03
CA ALA A 149 -51.33 -8.45 27.99
C ALA A 149 -52.52 -8.18 27.06
N PRO A 150 -53.47 -7.31 27.46
CA PRO A 150 -54.73 -7.14 26.77
C PRO A 150 -54.53 -6.52 25.39
N GLN A 151 -55.30 -7.00 24.41
CA GLN A 151 -55.40 -6.39 23.09
C GLN A 151 -55.71 -4.89 23.25
N THR A 152 -54.76 -4.05 22.86
CA THR A 152 -55.04 -2.65 22.55
C THR A 152 -54.90 -2.50 21.04
N SER A 153 -56.02 -2.22 20.42
CA SER A 153 -56.13 -1.85 19.01
C SER A 153 -55.21 -0.65 18.74
N PRO A 154 -54.51 -0.58 17.59
CA PRO A 154 -53.77 0.62 17.25
C PRO A 154 -54.77 1.76 17.05
N LYS A 155 -54.62 2.82 17.84
CA LYS A 155 -55.39 4.07 17.71
C LYS A 155 -54.99 4.73 16.38
N GLU A 156 -55.97 5.07 15.56
CA GLU A 156 -55.76 5.88 14.34
C GLU A 156 -55.08 7.20 14.72
N ILE A 157 -53.93 7.47 14.10
CA ILE A 157 -53.21 8.73 14.24
C ILE A 157 -53.97 9.76 13.40
N THR A 158 -54.49 10.81 14.05
CA THR A 158 -55.09 11.96 13.37
C THR A 158 -54.04 13.08 13.19
N PRO A 159 -54.20 13.99 12.21
CA PRO A 159 -53.13 14.88 11.77
C PRO A 159 -52.68 15.96 12.77
N ASP A 160 -53.27 16.00 13.98
CA ASP A 160 -53.00 17.02 15.00
C ASP A 160 -52.00 16.56 16.09
N ASP A 161 -51.48 15.33 16.04
CA ASP A 161 -50.53 14.81 17.04
C ASP A 161 -49.07 15.33 16.89
N PHE A 162 -48.78 16.19 15.91
CA PHE A 162 -47.46 16.81 15.69
C PHE A 162 -47.31 18.21 16.29
N SER A 163 -48.17 18.59 17.25
CA SER A 163 -48.14 19.89 17.92
C SER A 163 -47.93 19.78 19.43
N SER A 164 -46.80 19.22 19.86
CA SER A 164 -46.19 19.60 21.15
C SER A 164 -44.73 19.18 21.20
N ASP A 165 -43.83 20.16 21.32
CA ASP A 165 -42.44 19.90 21.67
C ASP A 165 -42.38 19.22 23.05
N PRO A 166 -41.68 18.09 23.23
CA PRO A 166 -41.52 17.48 24.54
C PRO A 166 -40.74 18.42 25.47
N PRO A 167 -41.18 18.61 26.73
CA PRO A 167 -40.65 19.61 27.66
C PRO A 167 -39.18 19.39 28.08
N ASP A 168 -38.58 18.28 27.67
CA ASP A 168 -37.24 17.85 28.10
C ASP A 168 -36.09 18.33 27.19
N LEU A 169 -36.40 19.01 26.06
CA LEU A 169 -35.40 19.57 25.15
C LEU A 169 -35.10 21.07 25.40
N ALA A 170 -35.94 21.77 26.17
CA ALA A 170 -35.72 23.18 26.53
C ALA A 170 -34.67 23.36 27.64
N ALA A 171 -34.54 22.41 28.56
CA ALA A 171 -33.61 22.50 29.69
C ALA A 171 -32.13 22.28 29.32
N LYS A 172 -31.82 21.69 28.15
CA LYS A 172 -30.44 21.48 27.69
C LYS A 172 -29.88 22.59 26.81
N LYS A 173 -30.72 23.53 26.34
CA LYS A 173 -30.27 24.69 25.56
C LYS A 173 -29.81 25.87 26.42
N SER A 174 -30.18 25.93 27.71
CA SER A 174 -29.76 27.03 28.60
C SER A 174 -28.40 26.82 29.30
N ARG A 175 -27.71 25.70 29.06
CA ARG A 175 -26.35 25.43 29.62
C ARG A 175 -25.21 25.63 28.61
N LEU A 176 -25.51 26.05 27.39
CA LEU A 176 -24.52 26.30 26.33
C LEU A 176 -24.46 27.77 25.90
N SER A 177 -25.09 28.67 26.65
CA SER A 177 -25.13 30.11 26.37
C SER A 177 -24.84 30.98 27.60
N GLU A 178 -23.96 30.54 28.49
CA GLU A 178 -23.20 31.41 29.41
C GLU A 178 -21.70 31.14 29.25
#